data_AF-A0AAV5C2L0-F1
#
_entry.id   AF-A0AAV5C2L0-F1
#
_cell.length_a   1.000
_cell.length_b   1.000
_cell.length_c   1.000
_cell.angle_alpha   90.00
_cell.angle_beta   90.00
_cell.angle_gamma   90.00
#
_symmetry.space_group_name_H-M   'P 1'
#
loop_
_entity.id
_entity.type
_entity.pdbx_description
1 polymer ?
#
loop_
_entity_poly.entity_id
_entity_poly.type
_entity_poly.pdbx_seq_one_letter_code
_entity_poly.pdbx_strand_id
1 'polypeptide(L)'
;MSIQEKQFKNEVKNLMKVRNQNIVRFVGYCCETWEICMKHCSEQIFAEMPQRLLCFEYMPKGSLDKYISGMITRLQLTFQYVEFYKAPRQFLSNSLSENS
;
A
#
# COMPACT_ATOMS: atom_id res chain seq x y z
N MET A 1 17.10 2.11 -26.54
CA MET A 1 15.93 2.20 -25.63
C MET A 1 16.09 1.10 -24.59
N SER A 2 16.22 1.43 -23.30
CA SER A 2 16.40 0.42 -22.25
C SER A 2 15.10 -0.40 -22.05
N ILE A 3 15.21 -1.60 -21.47
CA ILE A 3 14.05 -2.46 -21.17
C ILE A 3 13.05 -1.70 -20.28
N GLN A 4 13.55 -0.96 -19.29
CA GLN A 4 12.74 -0.17 -18.37
C GLN A 4 12.00 0.95 -19.08
N GLU A 5 12.64 1.64 -20.03
CA GLU A 5 12.03 2.71 -20.81
C GLU A 5 10.89 2.18 -21.70
N LYS A 6 11.06 1.00 -22.30
CA LYS A 6 10.01 0.33 -23.07
C LYS A 6 8.83 -0.04 -22.19
N GLN A 7 9.07 -0.59 -21.00
CA GLN A 7 8.03 -0.94 -20.04
C GLN A 7 7.25 0.30 -19.59
N PHE A 8 7.94 1.39 -19.24
CA PHE A 8 7.31 2.65 -18.86
C PHE A 8 6.41 3.21 -19.97
N LYS A 9 6.92 3.27 -21.22
CA LYS A 9 6.14 3.75 -22.38
C LYS A 9 4.91 2.89 -22.64
N ASN A 10 5.01 1.58 -22.46
CA ASN A 10 3.87 0.67 -22.60
C ASN A 10 2.83 0.93 -21.51
N GLU A 11 3.26 1.12 -20.26
CA GLU A 11 2.37 1.41 -19.14
C GLU A 11 1.61 2.73 -19.36
N VAL A 12 2.31 3.80 -19.72
CA VAL A 12 1.67 5.09 -20.07
C VAL A 12 0.65 4.92 -21.19
N LYS A 13 1.00 4.20 -22.27
CA LYS A 13 0.07 3.95 -23.39
C LYS A 13 -1.18 3.18 -22.96
N ASN A 14 -1.05 2.24 -22.04
CA ASN A 14 -2.17 1.47 -21.52
C ASN A 14 -3.03 2.35 -20.61
N LEU A 15 -2.43 3.07 -19.67
CA LEU A 15 -3.12 3.95 -18.72
C LEU A 15 -3.88 5.08 -19.43
N MET A 16 -3.36 5.62 -20.53
CA MET A 16 -4.08 6.62 -21.34
C MET A 16 -5.39 6.10 -21.96
N LYS A 17 -5.52 4.78 -22.15
CA LYS A 17 -6.72 4.16 -22.73
C LYS A 17 -7.76 3.78 -21.67
N VAL A 18 -7.35 3.58 -20.43
CA VAL A 18 -8.23 3.14 -19.35
C VAL A 18 -9.09 4.31 -18.86
N ARG A 19 -10.41 4.18 -18.99
CA ARG A 19 -11.38 5.12 -18.43
C ARG A 19 -12.52 4.34 -17.78
N ASN A 20 -12.47 4.21 -16.45
CA ASN A 20 -13.47 3.50 -15.66
C ASN A 20 -13.62 4.14 -14.29
N GLN A 21 -14.84 4.17 -13.75
CA GLN A 21 -15.15 4.79 -12.45
C GLN A 21 -14.51 4.08 -11.24
N ASN A 22 -14.19 2.79 -11.36
CA ASN A 22 -13.60 1.98 -10.28
C ASN A 22 -12.08 1.87 -10.36
N ILE A 23 -11.45 2.52 -11.34
CA ILE A 23 -10.00 2.56 -11.50
C ILE A 23 -9.56 4.00 -11.24
N VAL A 24 -8.56 4.17 -10.38
CA VAL A 24 -7.98 5.49 -10.09
C VAL A 24 -7.51 6.13 -11.38
N ARG A 25 -8.03 7.32 -11.68
CA ARG A 25 -7.77 7.99 -12.96
C ARG A 25 -6.30 8.37 -13.09
N PHE A 26 -5.74 8.00 -14.24
CA PHE A 26 -4.44 8.48 -14.67
C PHE A 26 -4.56 9.94 -15.15
N VAL A 27 -3.69 10.82 -14.64
CA VAL A 27 -3.69 12.27 -14.91
C VAL A 27 -2.56 12.66 -15.85
N GLY A 28 -1.40 11.99 -15.76
CA GLY A 28 -0.26 12.29 -16.61
C GLY A 28 1.00 11.55 -16.19
N TYR A 29 2.12 11.90 -16.80
CA TYR A 29 3.42 11.30 -16.50
C TYR A 29 4.53 12.35 -16.56
N CYS A 30 5.62 12.09 -15.85
CA CYS A 30 6.88 12.79 -16.01
C CYS A 30 7.93 11.82 -16.58
N CYS A 31 8.69 12.28 -17.57
CA CYS A 31 9.71 11.47 -18.23
C CYS A 31 10.90 12.36 -18.61
N GLU A 32 11.82 12.50 -17.67
CA GLU A 32 13.02 13.34 -17.83
C GLU A 32 14.26 12.48 -17.66
N THR A 33 15.29 12.70 -18.47
CA THR A 33 16.61 12.09 -18.24
C THR A 33 17.57 13.23 -17.95
N TRP A 34 18.18 13.21 -16.78
CA TRP A 34 19.17 14.20 -16.40
C TRP A 34 20.56 13.62 -16.62
N GLU A 35 21.49 14.44 -17.07
CA GLU A 35 22.90 14.09 -17.07
C GLU A 35 23.52 14.65 -15.79
N ILE A 36 24.11 13.79 -14.98
CA ILE A 36 24.73 14.17 -13.72
C ILE A 36 26.22 13.83 -13.76
N CYS A 37 27.05 14.78 -13.32
CA CYS A 37 28.47 14.53 -13.09
C CYS A 37 28.64 13.94 -11.68
N MET A 38 29.18 12.74 -11.59
CA MET A 38 29.41 12.05 -10.31
C MET A 38 30.82 11.49 -10.23
N LYS A 39 31.36 11.41 -9.01
CA LYS A 39 32.70 10.85 -8.78
C LYS A 39 32.60 9.34 -8.62
N HIS A 40 33.31 8.60 -9.46
CA HIS A 40 33.41 7.14 -9.39
C HIS A 40 34.89 6.74 -9.40
N CYS A 41 35.34 6.02 -8.37
CA CYS A 41 36.73 5.53 -8.24
C CYS A 41 37.82 6.60 -8.50
N SER A 42 37.60 7.83 -8.01
CA SER A 42 38.48 9.00 -8.16
C SER A 42 38.39 9.78 -9.48
N GLU A 43 37.63 9.29 -10.47
CA GLU A 43 37.37 9.99 -11.73
C GLU A 43 35.97 10.64 -11.72
N GLN A 44 35.80 11.74 -12.45
CA GLN A 44 34.49 12.33 -12.70
C GLN A 44 33.91 11.71 -13.95
N ILE A 45 32.72 11.11 -13.82
CA ILE A 45 31.97 10.53 -14.94
C ILE A 45 30.65 11.26 -15.10
N PHE A 46 30.21 11.40 -16.35
CA PHE A 46 28.85 11.82 -16.66
C PHE A 46 27.97 10.57 -16.75
N ALA A 47 26.90 10.55 -15.96
CA ALA A 47 25.94 9.45 -15.92
C ALA A 47 24.54 9.97 -16.23
N GLU A 48 23.80 9.21 -17.04
CA GLU A 48 22.39 9.46 -17.27
C GLU A 48 21.56 8.95 -16.07
N MET A 49 20.72 9.82 -15.53
CA MET A 49 19.80 9.54 -14.44
C MET A 49 18.35 9.73 -14.94
N PRO A 50 17.67 8.64 -15.35
CA PRO A 50 16.29 8.72 -15.79
C PRO A 50 15.31 8.88 -14.61
N GLN A 51 14.50 9.93 -14.65
CA GLN A 51 13.35 10.17 -13.78
C GLN A 51 12.05 9.82 -14.51
N ARG A 52 11.25 8.92 -13.94
CA ARG A 52 10.01 8.41 -14.56
C ARG A 52 8.92 8.36 -13.48
N LEU A 53 7.85 9.12 -13.67
CA LEU A 53 6.73 9.17 -12.73
C LEU A 53 5.40 8.95 -13.45
N LEU A 54 4.48 8.24 -12.80
CA LEU A 54 3.09 8.12 -13.20
C LEU A 54 2.25 8.92 -12.21
N CYS A 55 1.44 9.84 -12.72
CA CYS A 55 0.61 10.74 -11.92
C CYS A 55 -0.84 10.28 -12.00
N PHE A 56 -1.43 10.02 -10.84
CA PHE A 56 -2.81 9.60 -10.67
C PHE A 56 -3.58 10.66 -9.88
N GLU A 57 -4.90 10.61 -9.94
CA GLU A 57 -5.72 11.43 -9.06
C GLU A 57 -5.51 11.04 -7.58
N TYR A 58 -5.59 12.06 -6.73
CA TYR A 58 -5.38 11.85 -5.30
C TYR A 58 -6.56 11.09 -4.68
N MET A 59 -6.25 10.04 -3.92
CA MET A 59 -7.22 9.22 -3.21
C MET A 59 -7.17 9.53 -1.71
N PRO A 60 -8.04 10.42 -1.19
CA PRO A 60 -7.94 10.94 0.18
C PRO A 60 -8.14 9.86 1.25
N LYS A 61 -8.90 8.82 0.93
CA LYS A 61 -9.17 7.69 1.82
C LYS A 61 -8.05 6.65 1.82
N GLY A 62 -7.03 6.83 0.97
CA GLY A 62 -5.96 5.86 0.82
C GLY A 62 -6.45 4.51 0.29
N SER A 63 -5.64 3.49 0.55
CA SER A 63 -5.79 2.15 0.01
C SER A 63 -6.59 1.22 0.92
N LEU A 64 -7.19 0.19 0.32
CA LEU A 64 -8.08 -0.74 1.02
C LEU A 64 -7.38 -1.54 2.13
N ASP A 65 -6.09 -1.82 2.00
CA ASP A 65 -5.29 -2.54 3.01
C ASP A 65 -5.38 -1.88 4.39
N LYS A 66 -5.39 -0.55 4.45
CA LYS A 66 -5.50 0.19 5.73
C LYS A 66 -6.81 -0.10 6.46
N TYR A 67 -7.88 -0.32 5.71
CA TYR A 67 -9.19 -0.66 6.27
C TYR A 67 -9.26 -2.13 6.69
N ILE A 68 -8.67 -3.03 5.89
CA ILE A 68 -8.65 -4.46 6.20
C ILE A 68 -7.77 -4.74 7.42
N SER A 69 -6.57 -4.18 7.50
CA SER A 69 -5.68 -4.36 8.65
C SER A 69 -6.33 -3.86 9.94
N GLY A 70 -6.99 -2.69 9.91
CA GLY A 70 -7.74 -2.17 11.06
C GLY A 70 -8.90 -3.08 11.49
N MET A 71 -9.58 -3.74 10.55
CA MET A 71 -10.62 -4.72 10.88
C MET A 71 -10.06 -5.98 11.53
N ILE A 72 -8.94 -6.52 11.01
CA ILE A 72 -8.28 -7.70 11.58
C ILE A 72 -7.85 -7.42 13.01
N THR A 73 -7.20 -6.27 13.27
CA THR A 73 -6.79 -5.88 14.62
C THR A 73 -7.99 -5.75 15.56
N ARG A 74 -9.09 -5.12 15.11
CA ARG A 74 -10.31 -4.99 15.93
C ARG A 74 -10.97 -6.33 16.23
N LEU A 75 -11.02 -7.24 15.26
CA LEU A 75 -11.55 -8.59 15.47
C LEU A 75 -10.67 -9.36 16.46
N GLN A 76 -9.35 -9.34 16.30
CA GLN A 76 -8.40 -9.98 17.23
C GLN A 76 -8.57 -9.47 18.66
N LEU A 77 -8.65 -8.15 18.86
CA LEU A 77 -8.91 -7.56 20.19
C LEU A 77 -10.28 -7.96 20.74
N THR A 78 -11.30 -8.03 19.88
CA THR A 78 -12.65 -8.49 20.30
C THR A 78 -12.62 -9.95 20.73
N PHE A 79 -11.95 -10.83 19.98
CA PHE A 79 -11.78 -12.24 20.36
C PHE A 79 -11.01 -12.36 21.68
N GLN A 80 -9.87 -11.67 21.83
CA GLN A 80 -9.10 -11.66 23.08
C GLN A 80 -9.92 -11.14 24.27
N TYR A 81 -10.69 -10.08 24.08
CA TYR A 81 -11.59 -9.54 25.11
C TYR A 81 -12.68 -10.55 25.46
N VAL A 82 -13.32 -11.15 24.47
CA VAL A 82 -14.36 -12.17 24.71
C VAL A 82 -13.79 -13.37 25.47
N GLU A 83 -12.61 -13.88 25.11
CA GLU A 83 -11.94 -14.96 25.85
C GLU A 83 -11.62 -14.55 27.29
N PHE A 84 -11.01 -13.39 27.49
CA PHE A 84 -10.60 -12.91 28.82
C PHE A 84 -11.77 -12.61 29.76
N TYR A 85 -12.90 -12.12 29.24
CA TYR A 85 -14.06 -11.71 30.04
C TYR A 85 -15.22 -12.73 30.05
N LYS A 86 -15.24 -13.74 29.15
CA LYS A 86 -16.18 -14.89 29.28
C LYS A 86 -15.65 -15.97 30.22
N ALA A 87 -14.34 -16.25 30.22
CA ALA A 87 -13.76 -17.29 31.08
C ALA A 87 -14.07 -17.11 32.59
N PRO A 88 -14.05 -15.89 33.17
CA PRO A 88 -14.37 -15.71 34.58
C PRO A 88 -15.87 -15.84 34.91
N ARG A 89 -16.75 -15.57 33.93
CA ARG A 89 -18.20 -15.50 34.17
C ARG A 89 -18.85 -16.88 34.27
N GLN A 90 -18.32 -17.88 33.55
CA GLN A 90 -18.75 -19.29 33.68
C GLN A 90 -18.30 -19.92 35.00
N PHE A 91 -17.14 -19.53 35.52
CA PHE A 91 -16.68 -19.96 36.85
C PHE A 91 -17.59 -19.46 37.99
N LEU A 92 -18.11 -18.24 37.89
CA LEU A 92 -19.03 -17.68 38.87
C LEU A 92 -20.46 -18.24 38.77
N SER A 93 -20.94 -18.59 37.57
CA SER A 93 -22.26 -19.23 37.43
C SER A 93 -22.28 -20.68 37.94
N ASN A 94 -21.18 -21.42 37.76
CA ASN A 94 -21.09 -22.84 38.16
C ASN A 94 -20.89 -23.00 39.68
N SER A 95 -20.23 -22.04 40.34
CA SER A 95 -20.05 -22.04 41.79
C SER A 95 -21.31 -21.63 42.57
N LEU A 96 -22.30 -21.01 41.92
CA LEU A 96 -23.62 -20.73 42.52
C LEU A 96 -24.59 -21.91 42.40
N SER A 97 -24.44 -22.77 41.38
CA SER A 97 -25.26 -23.98 41.23
C SER A 97 -24.78 -25.18 42.05
N GLU A 98 -23.51 -25.22 42.47
CA GLU A 98 -22.96 -26.30 43.31
C GLU A 98 -23.17 -26.07 44.82
N ASN A 99 -23.71 -24.91 45.21
CA ASN A 99 -24.00 -24.55 46.60
C ASN A 99 -25.52 -24.50 46.91
N SER A 100 -26.36 -25.20 46.14
CA SER A 100 -27.81 -25.35 46.36
C SER A 100 -28.23 -26.80 46.49
#